data_AF-A0A1Y4VSI9-F1
#
_entry.id   AF-A0A1Y4VSI9-F1
#
_cell.length_a   1.000
_cell.length_b   1.000
_cell.length_c   1.000
_cell.angle_alpha   90.00
_cell.angle_beta   90.00
_cell.angle_gamma   90.00
#
_symmetry.space_group_name_H-M   'P 1'
#
loop_
_entity.id
_entity.type
_entity.pdbx_description
1 polymer ?
#
loop_
_entity_poly.entity_id
_entity_poly.type
_entity_poly.pdbx_seq_one_letter_code
_entity_poly.pdbx_strand_id
1 'polypeptide(L)'
;DKYAAIAKKMAVKWEEMANEGSHYRLAFDRKDTWSQKYNMVWDKLWNLNLFPNNVIGKELNYYLTKQNPYGLPLDSRKEYTKSDWIMWTAAMSSDKETFQKFSDPVYKYINETVSRVPISDWHHTDSGRWVGFRARSVIGGYWMKVLMDKVQNNQ
;
A
#
# COMPACT_ATOMS: atom_id res chain seq x y z
N ASP A 1 3.80 -27.09 -5.68
CA ASP A 1 5.18 -26.96 -6.20
C ASP A 1 5.31 -26.17 -7.51
N LYS A 2 4.71 -26.62 -8.64
CA LYS A 2 4.84 -25.93 -9.95
C LYS A 2 4.52 -24.43 -9.91
N TYR A 3 3.36 -24.03 -9.39
CA TYR A 3 2.93 -22.63 -9.39
C TYR A 3 3.74 -21.75 -8.44
N ALA A 4 4.13 -22.27 -7.28
CA ALA A 4 4.97 -21.54 -6.32
C ALA A 4 6.36 -21.24 -6.92
N ALA A 5 6.97 -22.21 -7.62
CA ALA A 5 8.25 -21.99 -8.30
C ALA A 5 8.15 -20.93 -9.41
N ILE A 6 7.07 -20.96 -10.20
CA ILE A 6 6.80 -19.95 -11.23
C ILE A 6 6.61 -18.56 -10.60
N ALA A 7 5.82 -18.46 -9.53
CA ALA A 7 5.58 -17.20 -8.82
C ALA A 7 6.88 -16.60 -8.28
N LYS A 8 7.74 -17.41 -7.63
CA LYS A 8 9.06 -16.96 -7.14
C LYS A 8 9.95 -16.47 -8.28
N LYS A 9 10.00 -17.20 -9.40
CA LYS A 9 10.77 -16.77 -10.58
C LYS A 9 10.27 -15.44 -11.16
N MET A 10 8.96 -15.24 -11.20
CA MET A 10 8.36 -13.98 -11.67
C MET A 10 8.63 -12.82 -10.70
N ALA A 11 8.60 -13.06 -9.39
CA ALA A 11 8.90 -12.06 -8.37
C ALA A 11 10.35 -11.57 -8.46
N VAL A 12 11.32 -12.48 -8.57
CA VAL A 12 12.74 -12.13 -8.77
C VAL A 12 12.93 -11.32 -10.05
N LYS A 13 12.35 -11.77 -11.17
CA LYS A 13 12.44 -11.05 -12.44
C LYS A 13 11.78 -9.67 -12.37
N TRP A 14 10.64 -9.54 -11.69
CA TRP A 14 9.98 -8.25 -11.47
C TRP A 14 10.88 -7.30 -10.69
N GLU A 15 11.55 -7.80 -9.64
CA GLU A 15 12.46 -7.02 -8.82
C GLU A 15 13.63 -6.47 -9.66
N GLU A 16 14.29 -7.32 -10.44
CA GLU A 16 15.38 -6.94 -11.34
C GLU A 16 14.94 -5.86 -12.35
N MET A 17 13.78 -6.04 -12.97
CA MET A 17 13.30 -5.14 -14.02
C MET A 17 12.77 -3.81 -13.47
N ALA A 18 12.21 -3.80 -12.26
CA ALA A 18 11.58 -2.62 -11.69
C ALA A 18 12.50 -1.80 -10.79
N ASN A 19 13.65 -2.33 -10.36
CA ASN A 19 14.52 -1.66 -9.38
C ASN A 19 15.01 -0.27 -9.86
N GLU A 20 14.75 0.76 -9.05
CA GLU A 20 15.22 2.14 -9.20
C GLU A 20 16.16 2.54 -8.03
N GLY A 21 16.79 1.55 -7.39
CA GLY A 21 17.64 1.74 -6.22
C GLY A 21 16.84 1.84 -4.93
N SER A 22 16.25 3.00 -4.65
CA SER A 22 15.50 3.26 -3.41
C SER A 22 14.08 2.69 -3.40
N HIS A 23 13.53 2.36 -4.57
CA HIS A 23 12.16 1.88 -4.77
C HIS A 23 12.04 1.13 -6.10
N TYR A 24 10.82 0.68 -6.42
CA TYR A 24 10.47 0.01 -7.67
C TYR A 24 9.56 0.86 -8.56
N ARG A 25 9.85 0.89 -9.86
CA ARG A 25 9.15 1.67 -10.88
C ARG A 25 7.66 1.36 -10.96
N LEU A 26 6.87 2.32 -11.44
CA LEU A 26 5.46 2.10 -11.79
C LEU A 26 5.34 1.11 -12.97
N ALA A 27 6.18 1.28 -13.99
CA ALA A 27 6.27 0.41 -15.16
C ALA A 27 7.75 0.23 -15.54
N PHE A 28 8.11 -0.93 -16.08
CA PHE A 28 9.51 -1.32 -16.29
C PHE A 28 10.30 -0.34 -17.17
N ASP A 29 9.63 0.26 -18.16
CA ASP A 29 10.17 1.21 -19.13
C ASP A 29 10.10 2.67 -18.67
N ARG A 30 9.57 2.96 -17.47
CA ARG A 30 9.36 4.32 -16.97
C ARG A 30 10.26 4.63 -15.79
N LYS A 31 11.41 5.24 -16.09
CA LYS A 31 12.33 5.76 -15.07
C LYS A 31 11.70 6.86 -14.22
N ASP A 32 12.18 7.01 -13.00
CA ASP A 32 11.78 8.07 -12.06
C ASP A 32 10.28 8.04 -11.73
N THR A 33 9.68 6.85 -11.73
CA THR A 33 8.28 6.62 -11.38
C THR A 33 8.17 5.64 -10.22
N TRP A 34 7.04 5.64 -9.53
CA TRP A 34 6.78 4.70 -8.44
C TRP A 34 5.29 4.43 -8.32
N SER A 35 4.93 3.31 -7.67
CA SER A 35 3.54 3.05 -7.27
C SER A 35 3.48 2.17 -6.04
N GLN A 36 2.40 2.31 -5.27
CA GLN A 36 2.13 1.42 -4.14
C GLN A 36 2.07 -0.04 -4.58
N LYS A 37 2.89 -0.90 -3.99
CA LYS A 37 2.85 -2.37 -4.19
C LYS A 37 1.95 -3.03 -3.14
N TYR A 38 0.76 -2.48 -2.93
CA TYR A 38 -0.18 -2.89 -1.88
C TYR A 38 -0.53 -4.39 -1.91
N ASN A 39 -0.53 -5.02 -3.09
CA ASN A 39 -0.78 -6.46 -3.22
C ASN A 39 0.30 -7.36 -2.60
N MET A 40 1.49 -6.83 -2.27
CA MET A 40 2.51 -7.58 -1.52
C MET A 40 2.05 -7.96 -0.11
N VAL A 41 0.96 -7.36 0.38
CA VAL A 41 0.37 -7.71 1.67
C VAL A 41 0.02 -9.19 1.76
N TRP A 42 -0.34 -9.83 0.65
CA TRP A 42 -0.68 -11.25 0.59
C TRP A 42 0.55 -12.15 0.74
N ASP A 43 1.70 -11.73 0.20
CA ASP A 43 2.98 -12.42 0.40
C ASP A 43 3.34 -12.45 1.89
N LYS A 44 3.17 -11.29 2.57
CA LYS A 44 3.40 -11.17 4.02
C LYS A 44 2.38 -11.92 4.86
N LEU A 45 1.09 -11.79 4.54
CA LEU A 45 -0.01 -12.38 5.33
C LEU A 45 0.08 -13.91 5.37
N TRP A 46 0.42 -14.55 4.25
CA TRP A 46 0.56 -16.00 4.16
C TRP A 46 2.00 -16.51 4.30
N ASN A 47 2.96 -15.62 4.55
CA ASN A 47 4.38 -15.96 4.67
C ASN A 47 4.91 -16.79 3.46
N LEU A 48 4.52 -16.40 2.23
CA LEU A 48 4.86 -17.15 1.02
C LEU A 48 6.33 -16.98 0.61
N ASN A 49 6.97 -15.90 1.09
CA ASN A 49 8.35 -15.53 0.82
C ASN A 49 8.67 -15.55 -0.69
N LEU A 50 7.82 -14.85 -1.47
CA LEU A 50 8.00 -14.66 -2.90
C LEU A 50 9.05 -13.60 -3.20
N PHE A 51 9.19 -12.59 -2.33
CA PHE A 51 10.12 -11.47 -2.48
C PHE A 51 11.25 -11.52 -1.44
N PRO A 52 12.37 -12.22 -1.72
CA PRO A 52 13.39 -12.54 -0.70
C PRO A 52 14.26 -11.34 -0.26
N ASN A 53 14.31 -10.26 -1.04
CA ASN A 53 15.31 -9.19 -0.86
C ASN A 53 14.77 -7.96 -0.09
N ASN A 54 13.93 -8.18 0.92
CA ASN A 54 13.34 -7.10 1.72
C ASN A 54 12.63 -6.02 0.88
N VAL A 55 11.91 -6.44 -0.17
CA VAL A 55 11.18 -5.56 -1.09
C VAL A 55 10.17 -4.68 -0.34
N ILE A 56 9.46 -5.26 0.62
CA ILE A 56 8.49 -4.55 1.47
C ILE A 56 9.18 -3.41 2.24
N GLY A 57 10.29 -3.69 2.95
CA GLY A 57 10.99 -2.66 3.73
C GLY A 57 11.51 -1.52 2.84
N LYS A 58 12.05 -1.85 1.66
CA LYS A 58 12.49 -0.85 0.67
C LYS A 58 11.33 0.06 0.25
N GLU A 59 10.20 -0.51 -0.16
CA GLU A 59 9.04 0.25 -0.60
C GLU A 59 8.43 1.11 0.52
N LEU A 60 8.27 0.56 1.73
CA LEU A 60 7.73 1.31 2.87
C LEU A 60 8.60 2.52 3.22
N ASN A 61 9.93 2.35 3.26
CA ASN A 61 10.85 3.46 3.51
C ASN A 61 10.72 4.55 2.46
N TYR A 62 10.58 4.18 1.19
CA TYR A 62 10.36 5.14 0.12
C TYR A 62 9.01 5.86 0.26
N TYR A 63 7.93 5.14 0.55
CA TYR A 63 6.59 5.70 0.69
C TYR A 63 6.47 6.70 1.85
N LEU A 64 7.19 6.48 2.96
CA LEU A 64 7.24 7.44 4.07
C LEU A 64 7.71 8.83 3.61
N THR A 65 8.53 8.90 2.56
CA THR A 65 8.99 10.19 1.98
C THR A 65 7.95 10.86 1.06
N LYS A 66 6.84 10.18 0.75
CA LYS A 66 5.80 10.60 -0.22
C LYS A 66 4.44 10.87 0.42
N GLN A 67 4.37 10.85 1.74
CA GLN A 67 3.14 11.11 2.48
C GLN A 67 2.65 12.54 2.28
N ASN A 68 1.35 12.67 2.03
CA ASN A 68 0.63 13.94 2.07
C ASN A 68 -0.27 14.00 3.33
N PRO A 69 -0.82 15.18 3.68
CA PRO A 69 -1.60 15.34 4.91
C PRO A 69 -2.75 14.36 5.11
N TYR A 70 -3.34 13.86 4.02
CA TYR A 70 -4.52 12.99 4.01
C TYR A 70 -4.24 11.60 3.40
N GLY A 71 -2.98 11.22 3.22
CA GLY A 71 -2.61 9.87 2.79
C GLY A 71 -1.40 9.79 1.87
N LEU A 72 -1.08 8.56 1.49
CA LEU A 72 -0.07 8.23 0.49
C LEU A 72 -0.71 8.18 -0.91
N PRO A 73 -0.24 8.94 -1.91
CA PRO A 73 -0.71 8.82 -3.30
C PRO A 73 -0.56 7.41 -3.87
N LEU A 74 -1.38 7.02 -4.85
CA LEU A 74 -1.26 5.70 -5.49
C LEU A 74 0.10 5.49 -6.16
N ASP A 75 0.59 6.53 -6.82
CA ASP A 75 1.77 6.51 -7.66
C ASP A 75 2.22 7.93 -7.98
N SER A 76 3.31 8.04 -8.76
CA SER A 76 3.91 9.32 -9.14
C SER A 76 3.09 10.19 -10.09
N ARG A 77 1.90 9.76 -10.56
CA ARG A 77 1.17 10.48 -11.62
C ARG A 77 0.18 11.51 -11.07
N LYS A 78 -0.40 11.24 -9.89
CA LYS A 78 -1.48 12.03 -9.29
C LYS A 78 -1.50 11.90 -7.77
N GLU A 79 -2.00 12.93 -7.12
CA GLU A 79 -2.08 13.08 -5.67
C GLU A 79 -3.29 12.35 -5.06
N TYR A 80 -4.09 11.64 -5.84
CA TYR A 80 -5.19 10.84 -5.30
C TYR A 80 -4.72 9.44 -4.84
N THR A 81 -5.52 8.83 -3.98
CA THR A 81 -5.23 7.51 -3.40
C THR A 81 -6.44 6.59 -3.36
N LYS A 82 -6.21 5.34 -2.98
CA LYS A 82 -7.22 4.40 -2.50
C LYS A 82 -6.95 4.11 -1.02
N SER A 83 -7.83 4.55 -0.13
CA SER A 83 -7.57 4.50 1.32
C SER A 83 -7.43 3.06 1.86
N ASP A 84 -8.17 2.11 1.28
CA ASP A 84 -8.03 0.68 1.58
C ASP A 84 -6.65 0.13 1.21
N TRP A 85 -6.06 0.60 0.11
CA TRP A 85 -4.72 0.20 -0.31
C TRP A 85 -3.63 0.82 0.57
N ILE A 86 -3.86 2.03 1.10
CA ILE A 86 -2.98 2.60 2.16
C ILE A 86 -3.01 1.69 3.37
N MET A 87 -4.19 1.21 3.81
CA MET A 87 -4.28 0.33 4.98
C MET A 87 -3.62 -1.04 4.75
N TRP A 88 -3.65 -1.56 3.52
CA TRP A 88 -2.89 -2.77 3.17
C TRP A 88 -1.38 -2.53 3.21
N THR A 89 -0.93 -1.39 2.68
CA THR A 89 0.46 -0.95 2.76
C THR A 89 0.91 -0.78 4.23
N ALA A 90 0.09 -0.10 5.04
CA ALA A 90 0.34 0.10 6.46
C ALA A 90 0.53 -1.23 7.19
N ALA A 91 -0.35 -2.22 6.94
CA ALA A 91 -0.28 -3.55 7.58
C ALA A 91 1.03 -4.30 7.28
N MET A 92 1.73 -3.95 6.19
CA MET A 92 3.04 -4.51 5.89
C MET A 92 4.19 -3.96 6.75
N SER A 93 3.94 -2.95 7.60
CA SER A 93 4.94 -2.40 8.52
C SER A 93 5.44 -3.43 9.54
N SER A 94 6.69 -3.29 9.97
CA SER A 94 7.33 -4.12 11.00
C SER A 94 6.82 -3.84 12.42
N ASP A 95 6.35 -2.62 12.65
CA ASP A 95 6.04 -2.09 13.96
C ASP A 95 4.83 -1.15 13.90
N LYS A 96 4.30 -0.84 15.09
CA LYS A 96 3.11 0.00 15.25
C LYS A 96 3.37 1.46 14.85
N GLU A 97 4.56 1.99 15.11
CA GLU A 97 4.86 3.39 14.82
C GLU A 97 4.85 3.63 13.30
N THR A 98 5.51 2.75 12.54
CA THR A 98 5.53 2.78 11.08
C THR A 98 4.13 2.55 10.51
N PHE A 99 3.35 1.61 11.08
CA PHE A 99 1.95 1.44 10.70
C PHE A 99 1.15 2.75 10.86
N GLN A 100 1.32 3.43 11.99
CA GLN A 100 0.60 4.67 12.31
C GLN A 100 0.98 5.81 11.37
N LYS A 101 2.25 5.90 10.94
CA LYS A 101 2.67 6.86 9.92
C LYS A 101 1.86 6.75 8.61
N PHE A 102 1.31 5.57 8.30
CA PHE A 102 0.41 5.37 7.16
C PHE A 102 -1.08 5.49 7.50
N SER A 103 -1.52 4.99 8.65
CA SER A 103 -2.95 5.00 9.01
C SER A 103 -3.44 6.36 9.50
N ASP A 104 -2.59 7.14 10.17
CA ASP A 104 -2.99 8.41 10.79
C ASP A 104 -3.43 9.46 9.75
N PRO A 105 -2.77 9.61 8.58
CA PRO A 105 -3.28 10.45 7.50
C PRO A 105 -4.66 10.02 6.97
N VAL A 106 -4.96 8.71 6.96
CA VAL A 106 -6.29 8.19 6.59
C VAL A 106 -7.31 8.55 7.66
N TYR A 107 -6.97 8.40 8.94
CA TYR A 107 -7.83 8.86 10.04
C TYR A 107 -8.11 10.37 9.94
N LYS A 108 -7.07 11.18 9.69
CA LYS A 108 -7.19 12.62 9.51
C LYS A 108 -8.11 12.97 8.34
N TYR A 109 -7.97 12.29 7.19
CA TYR A 109 -8.86 12.44 6.05
C TYR A 109 -10.33 12.25 6.44
N ILE A 110 -10.63 11.15 7.14
CA ILE A 110 -12.00 10.81 7.53
C ILE A 110 -12.57 11.85 8.48
N ASN A 111 -11.75 12.36 9.39
CA ASN A 111 -12.17 13.34 10.40
C ASN A 111 -12.35 14.76 9.84
N GLU A 112 -11.57 15.16 8.85
CA GLU A 112 -11.49 16.55 8.38
C GLU A 112 -12.05 16.78 6.98
N THR A 113 -12.42 15.74 6.22
CA THR A 113 -12.86 15.92 4.83
C THR A 113 -14.09 16.84 4.75
N VAL A 114 -14.00 17.84 3.87
CA VAL A 114 -15.13 18.74 3.56
C VAL A 114 -16.12 18.14 2.57
N SER A 115 -15.86 16.92 2.09
CA SER A 115 -16.67 16.26 1.07
C SER A 115 -17.96 15.75 1.70
N ARG A 116 -19.11 16.24 1.24
CA ARG A 116 -20.43 15.86 1.78
C ARG A 116 -20.97 14.56 1.17
N VAL A 117 -20.17 13.50 1.21
CA VAL A 117 -20.50 12.14 0.79
C VAL A 117 -20.17 11.15 1.90
N PRO A 118 -20.78 9.95 1.95
CA PRO A 118 -20.27 8.87 2.78
C PRO A 118 -18.79 8.65 2.48
N ILE A 119 -18.02 8.23 3.49
CA ILE A 119 -16.57 8.01 3.38
C ILE A 119 -16.21 7.39 2.02
N SER A 120 -15.41 8.13 1.27
CA SER A 120 -14.94 7.68 -0.02
C SER A 120 -13.65 6.93 0.17
N ASP A 121 -13.50 5.87 -0.61
CA ASP A 121 -12.27 5.12 -0.69
C ASP A 121 -11.34 5.65 -1.79
N TRP A 122 -11.71 6.73 -2.51
CA TRP A 122 -10.88 7.40 -3.52
C TRP A 122 -10.93 8.93 -3.38
N HIS A 123 -9.86 9.48 -2.80
CA HIS A 123 -9.74 10.90 -2.44
C HIS A 123 -8.37 11.47 -2.79
N HIS A 124 -8.29 12.80 -2.85
CA HIS A 124 -7.08 13.59 -2.92
C HIS A 124 -6.33 13.56 -1.58
N THR A 125 -5.06 13.17 -1.60
CA THR A 125 -4.24 13.06 -0.37
C THR A 125 -3.65 14.38 0.11
N ASP A 126 -3.58 15.37 -0.77
CA ASP A 126 -3.15 16.73 -0.49
C ASP A 126 -4.28 17.58 0.11
N SER A 127 -5.52 17.39 -0.34
CA SER A 127 -6.65 18.23 0.07
C SER A 127 -7.78 17.51 0.81
N GLY A 128 -7.76 16.17 0.88
CA GLY A 128 -8.84 15.38 1.46
C GLY A 128 -10.16 15.44 0.68
N ARG A 129 -10.15 15.95 -0.55
CA ARG A 129 -11.37 16.09 -1.38
C ARG A 129 -11.68 14.79 -2.09
N TRP A 130 -12.96 14.47 -2.15
CA TRP A 130 -13.50 13.34 -2.90
C TRP A 130 -13.11 13.40 -4.38
N VAL A 131 -12.71 12.27 -4.95
CA VAL A 131 -12.49 12.11 -6.40
C VAL A 131 -13.63 11.30 -7.01
N GLY A 132 -13.89 10.12 -6.45
CA GLY A 132 -14.86 9.17 -6.97
C GLY A 132 -15.13 8.07 -5.96
N PHE A 133 -16.11 7.21 -6.24
CA PHE A 133 -16.56 6.14 -5.33
C PHE A 133 -17.10 6.62 -3.96
N ARG A 134 -18.11 5.93 -3.46
CA ARG A 134 -18.72 6.20 -2.16
C ARG A 134 -19.46 4.96 -1.68
N ALA A 135 -19.52 4.75 -0.37
CA ALA A 135 -20.28 3.67 0.26
C ALA A 135 -19.98 2.27 -0.32
N ARG A 136 -18.72 2.02 -0.73
CA ARG A 136 -18.30 0.72 -1.27
C ARG A 136 -17.84 -0.20 -0.13
N SER A 137 -18.12 -1.49 -0.25
CA SER A 137 -17.69 -2.51 0.72
C SER A 137 -16.17 -2.67 0.82
N VAL A 138 -15.41 -2.15 -0.14
CA VAL A 138 -13.94 -2.18 -0.15
C VAL A 138 -13.31 -1.50 1.09
N ILE A 139 -14.06 -0.64 1.80
CA ILE A 139 -13.63 -0.08 3.09
C ILE A 139 -13.35 -1.16 4.15
N GLY A 140 -13.87 -2.38 3.98
CA GLY A 140 -13.47 -3.55 4.77
C GLY A 140 -11.96 -3.80 4.74
N GLY A 141 -11.26 -3.34 3.70
CA GLY A 141 -9.80 -3.38 3.60
C GLY A 141 -9.07 -2.64 4.72
N TYR A 142 -9.73 -1.73 5.46
CA TYR A 142 -9.14 -1.07 6.63
C TYR A 142 -8.78 -2.06 7.75
N TRP A 143 -9.45 -3.21 7.78
CA TRP A 143 -9.24 -4.27 8.77
C TRP A 143 -8.08 -5.21 8.42
N MET A 144 -7.29 -4.93 7.38
CA MET A 144 -6.19 -5.79 6.94
C MET A 144 -5.20 -6.12 8.07
N LYS A 145 -4.86 -5.14 8.93
CA LYS A 145 -3.98 -5.38 10.08
C LYS A 145 -4.58 -6.38 11.07
N VAL A 146 -5.87 -6.24 11.38
CA VAL A 146 -6.60 -7.18 12.26
C VAL A 146 -6.65 -8.58 11.66
N LEU A 147 -6.90 -8.68 10.35
CA LEU A 147 -6.87 -9.97 9.64
C LEU A 147 -5.47 -10.59 9.72
N MET A 148 -4.43 -9.82 9.42
CA MET A 148 -3.04 -10.27 9.44
C MET A 148 -2.65 -10.77 10.84
N ASP A 149 -2.97 -10.01 11.89
CA ASP A 149 -2.68 -10.40 13.28
C ASP A 149 -3.43 -11.68 13.66
N LYS A 150 -4.70 -11.81 13.26
CA LYS A 150 -5.48 -13.02 13.51
C LYS A 150 -4.92 -14.24 12.79
N VAL A 151 -4.44 -14.09 11.55
CA VAL A 151 -3.87 -15.20 10.78
C VAL A 151 -2.51 -15.61 11.37
N GLN A 152 -1.66 -14.64 11.71
CA GLN A 152 -0.31 -14.90 12.23
C GLN A 152 -0.30 -15.40 13.67
N ASN A 153 -1.22 -14.97 14.53
CA ASN A 153 -1.35 -15.50 15.89
C ASN A 153 -1.92 -16.94 15.94
N ASN A 154 -2.50 -17.43 14.85
CA ASN A 154 -3.04 -18.79 14.73
C ASN A 154 -2.09 -19.76 13.99
N GLN A 155 -0.87 -19.31 13.64
CA GLN A 155 0.20 -20.12 13.07
C GLN A 155 1.24 -20.46 14.14
#